data_AF-A0A9P9YGA9-F1
#
_entry.id   AF-A0A9P9YGA9-F1
#
_cell.length_a   1.000
_cell.length_b   1.000
_cell.length_c   1.000
_cell.angle_alpha   90.00
_cell.angle_beta   90.00
_cell.angle_gamma   90.00
#
_symmetry.space_group_name_H-M   'P 1'
#
loop_
_entity.id
_entity.type
_entity.pdbx_description
1 polymer ?
#
loop_
_entity_poly.entity_id
_entity_poly.type
_entity_poly.pdbx_seq_one_letter_code
_entity_poly.pdbx_strand_id
1 'polypeptide(L)'
;MISPEGRTIFTLRGPLWYDNIDFDLKIVRIQATNNIKKATDKNFDTIKNNNQVSVLLKKSLEGPQDVELELSMTVYTNGMPRGKSVAKLFLFVSQHTF
;
A
#
# COMPACT_ATOMS: atom_id res chain seq x y z
N MET A 1 -16.77 13.17 -11.79
CA MET A 1 -15.64 12.24 -11.63
C MET A 1 -15.34 12.15 -10.14
N ILE A 2 -15.40 10.96 -9.54
CA ILE A 2 -15.15 10.80 -8.09
C ILE A 2 -13.63 10.81 -7.89
N SER A 3 -13.14 11.67 -7.00
CA SER A 3 -11.72 11.73 -6.66
C SER A 3 -11.22 10.34 -6.22
N PRO A 4 -10.07 9.85 -6.71
CA PRO A 4 -9.50 8.60 -6.22
C PRO A 4 -8.96 8.74 -4.79
N GLU A 5 -8.97 9.95 -4.22
CA GLU A 5 -8.55 10.23 -2.85
C GLU A 5 -9.46 9.59 -1.81
N GLY A 6 -8.84 9.04 -0.77
CA GLY A 6 -9.53 8.32 0.31
C GLY A 6 -9.98 6.91 -0.08
N ARG A 7 -9.69 6.45 -1.31
CA ARG A 7 -10.10 5.12 -1.77
C ARG A 7 -9.15 4.04 -1.26
N THR A 8 -9.71 2.93 -0.77
CA THR A 8 -8.96 1.69 -0.55
C THR A 8 -8.57 1.09 -1.90
N ILE A 9 -7.26 0.91 -2.12
CA ILE A 9 -6.70 0.35 -3.36
C ILE A 9 -6.32 -1.13 -3.21
N PHE A 10 -6.10 -1.59 -1.98
CA PHE A 10 -5.76 -2.98 -1.70
C PHE A 10 -6.05 -3.33 -0.25
N THR A 11 -6.35 -4.60 0.00
CA THR A 11 -6.57 -5.13 1.35
C THR A 11 -5.82 -6.44 1.50
N LEU A 12 -4.97 -6.53 2.52
CA LEU A 12 -4.32 -7.78 2.92
C LEU A 12 -4.99 -8.30 4.18
N ARG A 13 -5.52 -9.53 4.12
CA ARG A 13 -6.11 -10.22 5.26
C ARG A 13 -5.24 -11.40 5.66
N GLY A 14 -4.74 -11.37 6.89
CA GLY A 14 -4.08 -12.48 7.54
C GLY A 14 -5.07 -13.49 8.14
N PRO A 15 -4.56 -14.62 8.66
CA PRO A 15 -5.40 -15.64 9.28
C PRO A 15 -6.12 -15.14 10.54
N LEU A 16 -7.31 -15.69 10.83
CA LEU A 16 -8.15 -15.28 11.97
C LEU A 16 -7.60 -15.74 13.34
N TRP A 17 -6.72 -16.74 13.36
CA TRP A 17 -6.22 -17.37 14.58
C TRP A 17 -4.94 -16.73 15.14
N TYR A 18 -4.50 -15.61 14.58
CA TYR A 18 -3.34 -14.86 15.06
C TYR A 18 -3.78 -13.50 15.59
N ASP A 19 -3.46 -13.24 16.86
CA ASP A 19 -3.80 -11.98 17.53
C ASP A 19 -2.69 -10.93 17.43
N ASN A 20 -1.48 -11.34 17.04
CA ASN A 20 -0.31 -10.47 16.95
C ASN A 20 0.26 -10.49 15.52
N ILE A 21 -0.16 -9.51 14.73
CA ILE A 21 0.25 -9.33 13.34
C ILE A 21 0.73 -7.89 13.14
N ASP A 22 1.97 -7.74 12.67
CA ASP A 22 2.47 -6.46 12.19
C ASP A 22 2.27 -6.32 10.69
N PHE A 23 1.89 -5.11 10.29
CA PHE A 23 1.81 -4.70 8.89
C PHE A 23 2.71 -3.51 8.64
N ASP A 24 3.49 -3.57 7.55
CA ASP A 24 4.41 -2.53 7.12
C ASP A 24 4.24 -2.26 5.62
N LEU A 25 4.09 -0.99 5.24
CA LEU A 25 3.93 -0.54 3.86
C LEU A 25 5.11 0.35 3.50
N LYS A 26 5.75 0.06 2.37
CA LYS A 26 6.82 0.90 1.82
C LYS A 26 6.68 1.08 0.32
N ILE A 27 7.13 2.23 -0.16
CA ILE A 27 7.40 2.44 -1.57
C ILE A 27 8.77 1.82 -1.89
N VAL A 28 8.81 0.90 -2.86
CA VAL A 28 10.04 0.21 -3.26
C VAL A 28 10.67 0.89 -4.47
N ARG A 29 9.84 1.38 -5.40
CA ARG A 29 10.30 2.02 -6.63
C ARG A 29 9.29 3.05 -7.10
N ILE A 30 9.81 4.16 -7.63
CA ILE A 30 9.04 5.16 -8.37
C ILE A 30 9.77 5.47 -9.66
N GLN A 31 9.05 5.41 -10.78
CA GLN A 31 9.52 5.89 -12.07
C GLN A 31 8.53 6.91 -12.61
N ALA A 32 8.98 8.14 -12.85
CA ALA A 32 8.15 9.23 -13.33
C ALA A 32 8.94 10.08 -14.33
N THR A 33 8.25 10.78 -15.22
CA THR A 33 8.86 11.78 -16.11
C THR A 33 9.25 13.04 -15.34
N ASN A 34 10.19 13.83 -15.85
CA ASN A 34 10.80 14.96 -15.11
C ASN A 34 9.82 16.07 -14.69
N ASN A 35 8.64 16.14 -15.32
CA ASN A 35 7.66 17.21 -15.09
C ASN A 35 6.51 16.79 -14.16
N ILE A 36 6.57 15.59 -13.59
CA ILE A 36 5.50 15.02 -12.76
C ILE A 36 5.92 14.98 -11.30
N LYS A 37 5.01 15.36 -10.40
CA LYS A 37 5.23 15.18 -8.97
C LYS A 37 5.20 13.68 -8.64
N LYS A 38 6.37 13.17 -8.28
CA LYS A 38 6.55 11.78 -7.83
C LYS A 38 5.67 11.48 -6.62
N ALA A 39 5.11 10.27 -6.60
CA ALA A 39 4.47 9.71 -5.43
C ALA A 39 5.42 9.74 -4.23
N THR A 40 4.84 9.84 -3.04
CA THR A 40 5.56 9.81 -1.76
C THR A 40 4.72 9.04 -0.75
N ASP A 41 5.28 8.72 0.41
CA ASP A 41 4.53 8.04 1.47
C ASP A 41 3.28 8.83 1.89
N LYS A 42 3.28 10.17 1.72
CA LYS A 42 2.12 11.03 2.01
C LYS A 42 0.93 10.81 1.08
N ASN A 43 1.12 10.11 -0.04
CA ASN A 43 0.05 9.73 -0.95
C ASN A 43 -0.70 8.49 -0.48
N PHE A 44 -0.11 7.72 0.43
CA PHE A 44 -0.68 6.46 0.91
C PHE A 44 -1.00 6.54 2.40
N ASP A 45 -1.90 5.67 2.84
CA ASP A 45 -2.19 5.46 4.26
C ASP A 45 -2.56 4.00 4.49
N THR A 46 -2.57 3.57 5.75
CA THR A 46 -3.03 2.24 6.12
C THR A 46 -4.07 2.31 7.23
N ILE A 47 -5.19 1.60 7.05
CA ILE A 47 -6.16 1.34 8.12
C ILE A 47 -5.98 -0.11 8.55
N LYS A 48 -5.57 -0.30 9.81
CA LYS A 48 -5.33 -1.61 10.41
C LYS A 48 -6.51 -2.04 11.28
N ASN A 49 -6.84 -3.32 11.22
CA ASN A 49 -7.75 -4.04 12.11
C ASN A 49 -7.07 -5.38 12.47
N ASN A 50 -7.50 -6.08 13.53
CA ASN A 50 -6.87 -7.27 14.11
C ASN A 50 -6.00 -8.08 13.15
N ASN A 51 -6.60 -8.64 12.10
CA ASN A 51 -5.91 -9.48 11.12
C ASN A 51 -5.94 -8.91 9.70
N GLN A 52 -6.17 -7.61 9.52
CA GLN A 52 -6.31 -7.01 8.20
C GLN A 52 -5.69 -5.62 8.15
N VAL A 53 -5.08 -5.30 7.01
CA VAL A 53 -4.70 -3.93 6.67
C VAL A 53 -5.26 -3.55 5.31
N SER A 54 -5.86 -2.37 5.23
CA SER A 54 -6.29 -1.73 3.99
C SER A 54 -5.32 -0.63 3.63
N VAL A 55 -4.82 -0.61 2.39
CA VAL A 55 -3.99 0.47 1.84
C VAL A 55 -4.92 1.46 1.14
N LEU A 56 -4.79 2.73 1.50
CA LEU A 56 -5.57 3.82 0.93
C LEU A 56 -4.69 4.69 0.04
N LEU A 57 -5.28 5.17 -1.05
CA LEU A 57 -4.73 6.29 -1.80
C LEU A 57 -5.25 7.58 -1.16
N LYS A 58 -4.50 8.13 -0.21
CA LYS A 58 -4.86 9.34 0.54
C LYS A 58 -4.88 10.59 -0.32
N LYS A 59 -3.98 10.68 -1.30
CA LYS A 59 -3.88 11.78 -2.25
C LYS A 59 -3.68 11.26 -3.65
N SER A 60 -4.27 11.93 -4.64
CA SER A 60 -4.13 11.56 -6.04
C SER A 60 -2.66 11.52 -6.46
N LEU A 61 -2.36 10.68 -7.45
CA LEU A 61 -1.05 10.61 -8.08
C LEU A 61 -1.11 11.34 -9.42
N GLU A 62 -0.09 12.14 -9.73
CA GLU A 62 0.05 12.75 -11.05
C GLU A 62 0.64 11.74 -12.04
N GLY A 63 0.12 11.65 -13.27
CA GLY A 63 0.68 10.75 -14.29
C GLY A 63 1.40 11.51 -15.42
N PRO A 64 2.31 10.85 -16.16
CA PRO A 64 2.61 9.43 -16.11
C PRO A 64 3.63 9.06 -15.01
N GLN A 65 3.29 8.07 -14.18
CA GLN A 65 4.24 7.46 -13.23
C GLN A 65 3.88 6.01 -12.87
N ASP A 66 4.93 5.22 -12.62
CA ASP A 66 4.84 3.85 -12.14
C ASP A 66 5.34 3.78 -10.69
N VAL A 67 4.53 3.18 -9.80
CA VAL A 67 4.85 3.05 -8.38
C VAL A 67 4.78 1.58 -7.97
N GLU A 68 5.87 1.06 -7.40
CA GLU A 68 5.90 -0.25 -6.76
C GLU A 68 5.80 -0.06 -5.25
N LEU A 69 4.78 -0.65 -4.63
CA LEU A 69 4.62 -0.74 -3.19
C LEU A 69 4.87 -2.17 -2.73
N GLU A 70 5.43 -2.31 -1.55
CA GLU A 70 5.51 -3.57 -0.83
C GLU A 70 4.76 -3.45 0.48
N LEU A 71 3.77 -4.31 0.66
CA LEU A 71 3.03 -4.46 1.89
C LEU A 71 3.43 -5.80 2.51
N SER A 72 4.09 -5.74 3.67
CA SER A 72 4.49 -6.93 4.41
C SER A 72 3.61 -7.16 5.62
N MET A 73 3.39 -8.43 5.92
CA MET A 73 2.67 -8.92 7.09
C MET A 73 3.60 -9.88 7.83
N THR A 74 3.85 -9.62 9.12
CA THR A 74 4.63 -10.51 9.98
C THR A 74 3.77 -10.97 11.14
N VAL A 75 3.65 -12.28 11.29
CA VAL A 75 2.89 -12.90 12.38
C VAL A 75 3.83 -13.28 13.50
N TYR A 76 3.44 -13.00 14.75
CA TYR A 76 4.23 -13.33 15.94
C TYR A 76 3.52 -14.33 16.84
N THR A 77 4.31 -15.14 17.55
CA THR A 77 3.84 -16.03 18.63
C THR A 77 4.88 -16.00 19.74
N ASN A 78 4.46 -15.67 20.97
CA ASN A 78 5.35 -15.46 22.11
C ASN A 78 6.49 -14.46 21.82
N GLY A 79 6.17 -13.38 21.08
CA GLY A 79 7.13 -12.35 20.68
C GLY A 79 8.08 -12.75 19.54
N MET A 80 8.04 -13.99 19.05
CA MET A 80 8.90 -14.46 17.95
C MET A 80 8.16 -14.49 16.61
N PRO A 81 8.77 -14.02 15.51
CA PRO A 81 8.16 -14.08 14.18
C PRO A 81 8.01 -15.54 13.73
N ARG A 82 6.81 -15.91 13.27
CA ARG A 82 6.46 -17.26 12.82
C ARG A 82 6.16 -17.37 11.33
N GLY A 83 5.76 -16.26 10.72
CA GLY A 83 5.43 -16.23 9.31
C GLY A 83 5.53 -14.82 8.77
N LYS A 84 5.91 -14.72 7.50
CA LYS A 84 5.94 -13.47 6.77
C LYS A 84 5.24 -13.66 5.43
N SER A 85 4.36 -12.72 5.09
CA SER A 85 3.79 -12.60 3.75
C SER A 85 4.15 -11.23 3.18
N VAL A 86 4.37 -11.18 1.88
CA VAL A 86 4.75 -9.95 1.17
C VAL A 86 3.89 -9.83 -0.08
N ALA A 87 3.09 -8.77 -0.15
CA ALA A 87 2.34 -8.39 -1.33
C ALA A 87 3.06 -7.25 -2.05
N LYS A 88 3.25 -7.40 -3.36
CA LYS A 88 3.78 -6.34 -4.23
C LYS A 88 2.64 -5.75 -5.06
N LEU A 89 2.49 -4.43 -5.00
CA LEU A 89 1.49 -3.70 -5.75
C LEU A 89 2.20 -2.85 -6.79
N PHE A 90 1.70 -2.89 -8.02
CA PHE A 90 2.19 -2.08 -9.13
C PHE A 90 1.07 -1.13 -9.56
N LEU A 91 1.30 0.17 -9.39
CA LEU A 91 0.36 1.21 -9.79
C LEU A 91 0.90 1.90 -11.04
N PHE A 92 0.11 1.87 -12.11
CA PHE A 92 0.40 2.56 -13.37
C PHE A 92 -0.54 3.75 -13.49
N VAL A 93 0.01 4.97 -13.37
CA VAL A 93 -0.76 6.20 -13.41
C VAL A 93 -0.62 6.82 -14.80
N SER A 94 -1.74 6.99 -15.50
CA SER A 94 -1.75 7.55 -16.85
C SER A 94 -1.70 9.07 -16.84
N GLN A 95 -1.23 9.68 -17.94
CA GLN A 95 -1.28 11.13 -18.17
C GLN A 95 -2.69 11.67 -18.45
N HIS A 96 -3.67 10.80 -18.68
CA HIS A 96 -5.03 11.15 -19.06
C HIS A 96 -5.99 11.03 -17.87
N THR A 97 -6.92 11.98 -17.77
CA THR A 97 -8.07 11.92 -16.87
C THR A 97 -9.22 11.20 -17.60
N PHE A 98 -9.65 10.04 -17.10
CA PHE A 98 -10.79 9.28 -17.64
C PHE A 98 -12.05 9.49 -16.80
#